data_AF-A0A6N6N042-F1
#
_entry.id   AF-A0A6N6N042-F1
#
_cell.length_a   1.000
_cell.length_b   1.000
_cell.length_c   1.000
_cell.angle_alpha   90.00
_cell.angle_beta   90.00
_cell.angle_gamma   90.00
#
_symmetry.space_group_name_H-M   'P 1'
#
loop_
_entity.id
_entity.type
_entity.pdbx_description
1 polymer ?
#
loop_
_entity_poly.entity_id
_entity_poly.type
_entity_poly.pdbx_seq_one_letter_code
_entity_poly.pdbx_strand_id
1 'polypeptide(L)' 'MGRPARGFAVRIDFGGQESIVEACTERGLCLLAEAFFRELYARPCTVTYTIECQDEGAGRRIAAYLEDVWLELIGVP' A
#
# COMPACT_ATOMS: atom_id res chain seq x y z
N MET A 1 5.52 -17.80 -14.70
CA MET A 1 6.04 -16.43 -14.54
C MET A 1 6.79 -16.38 -13.24
N GLY A 2 8.11 -16.14 -13.29
CA GLY A 2 8.97 -16.16 -12.10
C GLY A 2 8.74 -14.93 -11.24
N ARG A 3 8.31 -15.14 -10.00
CA ARG A 3 8.20 -14.11 -8.95
C ARG A 3 9.58 -13.45 -8.79
N PRO A 4 9.73 -12.12 -8.90
CA PRO A 4 11.03 -11.50 -8.65
C PRO A 4 11.45 -11.79 -7.21
N ALA A 5 12.62 -12.39 -7.07
CA ALA A 5 13.24 -12.65 -5.78
C ALA A 5 13.57 -11.29 -5.14
N ARG A 6 12.90 -10.95 -4.02
CA ARG A 6 13.07 -9.73 -3.21
C ARG A 6 12.31 -8.49 -3.70
N GLY A 7 10.99 -8.62 -3.84
CA GLY A 7 10.08 -7.48 -3.98
C GLY A 7 9.29 -7.21 -2.70
N PHE A 8 8.75 -6.00 -2.59
CA PHE A 8 7.69 -5.65 -1.67
C PHE A 8 6.37 -5.64 -2.45
N ALA A 9 5.29 -6.08 -1.83
CA ALA A 9 3.95 -5.95 -2.40
C ALA A 9 2.97 -5.42 -1.36
N VAL A 10 1.99 -4.65 -1.83
CA VAL A 10 0.80 -4.27 -1.07
C VAL A 10 -0.41 -4.77 -1.83
N ARG A 11 -1.18 -5.64 -1.19
CA ARG A 11 -2.48 -6.07 -1.66
C ARG A 11 -3.53 -5.17 -1.05
N ILE A 12 -4.33 -4.52 -1.89
CA ILE A 12 -5.31 -3.51 -1.50
C ILE A 12 -6.68 -4.05 -1.89
N ASP A 13 -7.58 -4.15 -0.91
CA ASP A 13 -8.99 -4.47 -1.14
C ASP A 13 -9.82 -3.20 -0.96
N PHE A 14 -10.66 -2.89 -1.94
CA PHE A 14 -11.52 -1.73 -1.96
C PHE A 14 -12.90 -2.10 -2.53
N GLY A 15 -13.92 -2.09 -1.67
CA GLY A 15 -15.30 -2.40 -2.08
C GLY A 15 -15.47 -3.78 -2.74
N GLY A 16 -14.65 -4.77 -2.36
CA GLY A 16 -14.66 -6.13 -2.93
C GLY A 16 -13.89 -6.28 -4.25
N GLN A 17 -13.15 -5.24 -4.66
CA GLN A 17 -12.14 -5.33 -5.71
C GLN A 17 -10.75 -5.41 -5.09
N GLU A 18 -9.92 -6.33 -5.60
CA GLU A 18 -8.55 -6.48 -5.16
C GLU A 18 -7.59 -5.89 -6.21
N SER A 19 -6.52 -5.27 -5.74
CA SER A 19 -5.38 -4.86 -6.57
C SER A 19 -4.07 -5.10 -5.83
N ILE A 20 -3.02 -5.43 -6.57
CA ILE A 20 -1.69 -5.68 -6.03
C ILE A 20 -0.74 -4.66 -6.62
N VAL A 21 -0.04 -3.94 -5.74
CA VAL A 21 1.05 -3.03 -6.09
C VAL A 21 2.36 -3.71 -5.71
N GLU A 22 3.29 -3.84 -6.64
CA GLU A 22 4.59 -4.46 -6.40
C GLU A 22 5.73 -3.47 -6.71
N ALA A 23 6.80 -3.51 -5.92
CA ALA A 23 8.01 -2.74 -6.19
C ALA A 23 9.26 -3.47 -5.68
N CYS A 24 10.41 -3.16 -6.30
CA CYS A 24 11.70 -3.71 -5.88
C CYS A 24 12.32 -2.95 -4.69
N THR A 25 11.74 -1.82 -4.26
CA THR A 25 12.25 -0.99 -3.15
C THR A 25 11.12 -0.54 -2.24
N GLU A 26 11.43 -0.34 -0.95
CA GLU A 26 10.49 0.19 0.05
C GLU A 26 9.89 1.52 -0.41
N ARG A 27 10.74 2.47 -0.81
CA ARG A 27 10.31 3.78 -1.32
C ARG A 27 9.44 3.68 -2.57
N GLY A 28 9.81 2.80 -3.51
CA GLY A 28 9.01 2.59 -4.72
C GLY A 28 7.62 2.08 -4.40
N LEU A 29 7.51 1.17 -3.44
CA LEU A 29 6.22 0.65 -3.00
C LEU A 29 5.36 1.73 -2.35
N CYS A 30 5.93 2.52 -1.44
CA CYS A 30 5.24 3.61 -0.76
C CYS A 30 4.64 4.61 -1.75
N LEU A 31 5.42 5.04 -2.76
CA LEU A 31 4.96 6.01 -3.76
C LEU A 31 3.84 5.44 -4.65
N LEU A 32 3.94 4.18 -5.06
CA LEU A 32 2.91 3.55 -5.88
C LEU A 32 1.62 3.31 -5.09
N ALA A 33 1.74 2.84 -3.85
CA ALA A 33 0.59 2.62 -2.97
C ALA A 33 -0.08 3.93 -2.56
N GLU A 34 0.69 5.01 -2.30
CA GLU A 34 0.13 6.35 -2.06
C GLU A 34 -0.66 6.86 -3.26
N ALA A 35 -0.10 6.75 -4.48
CA ALA A 35 -0.81 7.16 -5.69
C ALA A 35 -2.15 6.41 -5.82
N PHE A 36 -2.16 5.12 -5.47
CA PHE A 36 -3.36 4.30 -5.45
C PHE A 36 -4.37 4.76 -4.39
N PHE A 37 -3.91 5.05 -3.17
CA PHE A 37 -4.78 5.57 -2.10
C PHE A 37 -5.38 6.92 -2.44
N ARG A 38 -4.62 7.82 -3.08
CA ARG A 38 -5.13 9.12 -3.56
C ARG A 38 -6.22 8.95 -4.62
N GLU A 39 -6.07 7.96 -5.51
CA GLU A 39 -7.11 7.63 -6.50
C GLU A 39 -8.37 7.04 -5.84
N LEU A 40 -8.19 6.12 -4.87
CA LEU A 40 -9.30 5.46 -4.18
C LEU A 40 -10.03 6.39 -3.21
N TYR A 41 -9.35 7.31 -2.53
CA TYR A 41 -9.96 8.25 -1.61
C TYR A 41 -11.02 9.14 -2.29
N ALA A 42 -10.87 9.39 -3.60
CA ALA A 42 -11.90 10.06 -4.39
C ALA A 42 -13.22 9.25 -4.54
N ARG A 43 -13.25 7.99 -4.07
CA ARG A 43 -14.38 7.06 -4.16
C ARG A 43 -14.88 6.71 -2.75
N PRO A 44 -16.19 6.70 -2.49
CA PRO A 44 -16.74 6.33 -1.17
C PRO A 44 -16.69 4.81 -0.96
N CYS A 45 -15.53 4.27 -0.61
CA CYS A 45 -15.35 2.85 -0.37
C CYS A 45 -14.42 2.59 0.83
N THR A 46 -14.67 1.49 1.54
CA THR A 46 -13.76 0.99 2.57
C THR A 46 -12.52 0.42 1.89
N VAL A 47 -11.35 0.86 2.34
CA VAL A 47 -10.06 0.38 1.87
C VAL A 47 -9.38 -0.41 2.98
N THR A 48 -8.91 -1.60 2.67
CA THR A 48 -8.03 -2.39 3.54
C THR A 48 -6.80 -2.83 2.76
N TYR A 49 -5.69 -3.10 3.44
CA TYR A 49 -4.47 -3.55 2.76
C TYR A 49 -3.67 -4.57 3.58
N THR A 50 -2.89 -5.38 2.86
CA THR A 50 -1.93 -6.34 3.41
C THR A 50 -0.58 -6.12 2.75
N ILE A 51 0.47 -6.00 3.56
CA ILE A 51 1.85 -5.86 3.06
C ILE A 51 2.51 -7.23 3.03
N GLU A 52 3.03 -7.61 1.87
CA GLU A 52 3.84 -8.81 1.68
C GLU A 52 5.31 -8.41 1.46
N CYS A 53 6.17 -8.70 2.43
CA CYS A 53 7.60 -8.47 2.33
C CYS A 53 8.38 -9.49 3.18
N GLN A 54 9.62 -9.77 2.80
CA GLN A 54 10.50 -10.66 3.58
C GLN A 54 11.11 -9.98 4.81
N ASP A 55 11.22 -8.65 4.79
CA ASP A 55 11.79 -7.84 5.89
C ASP A 55 10.65 -7.25 6.73
N GLU A 56 10.44 -7.80 7.93
CA GLU A 56 9.42 -7.32 8.87
C GLU A 56 9.63 -5.87 9.32
N GLY A 57 10.88 -5.41 9.38
CA GLY A 57 11.21 -4.03 9.73
C GLY A 57 10.78 -3.06 8.62
N ALA A 58 11.03 -3.42 7.37
CA ALA A 58 10.53 -2.68 6.22
C ALA A 58 8.99 -2.73 6.12
N GLY A 59 8.39 -3.89 6.37
CA GLY A 59 6.93 -4.02 6.43
C GLY A 59 6.28 -3.06 7.44
N ARG A 60 6.87 -2.93 8.63
CA ARG A 60 6.42 -1.96 9.64
C ARG A 60 6.55 -0.51 9.20
N ARG A 61 7.65 -0.14 8.54
CA ARG A 61 7.84 1.23 8.03
C ARG A 61 6.86 1.57 6.91
N ILE A 62 6.62 0.63 6.01
CA ILE A 62 5.61 0.76 4.94
C ILE A 62 4.21 0.91 5.56
N ALA A 63 3.88 0.09 6.57
CA ALA A 63 2.59 0.16 7.24
C ALA A 63 2.35 1.53 7.87
N ALA A 64 3.32 2.04 8.64
CA ALA A 64 3.25 3.36 9.28
C ALA A 64 3.11 4.47 8.24
N TYR A 65 3.90 4.42 7.16
CA TYR A 65 3.79 5.40 6.07
C TYR A 65 2.39 5.42 5.44
N LEU A 66 1.83 4.24 5.14
CA LEU A 66 0.52 4.13 4.51
C LEU A 66 -0.62 4.55 5.45
N GLU A 67 -0.46 4.32 6.75
CA GLU A 67 -1.38 4.81 7.78
C GLU A 67 -1.35 6.34 7.84
N ASP A 68 -0.17 6.95 7.91
CA ASP A 68 0.00 8.41 7.90
C ASP A 68 -0.65 9.03 6.63
N VAL A 69 -0.36 8.47 5.46
CA VAL A 69 -0.98 8.91 4.19
C VAL A 69 -2.50 8.80 4.25
N TRP A 70 -3.04 7.71 4.79
CA TRP A 70 -4.49 7.54 4.87
C TRP A 70 -5.14 8.56 5.83
N LEU A 71 -4.52 8.80 6.99
CA LEU A 71 -4.96 9.82 7.97
C LEU A 71 -4.96 11.22 7.35
N GLU A 72 -3.88 11.58 6.63
CA GLU A 72 -3.79 12.84 5.88
C GLU A 72 -4.93 12.97 4.87
N LEU A 73 -5.26 11.90 4.14
CA LEU A 73 -6.32 11.92 3.13
C LEU A 73 -7.71 12.13 3.75
N ILE A 74 -8.02 11.44 4.84
CA ILE A 74 -9.31 11.59 5.54
C ILE A 74 -9.39 12.89 6.38
N GLY A 75 -8.34 13.71 6.38
CA GLY A 75 -8.29 15.00 7.07
C GLY A 75 -8.16 14.90 8.59
N VAL A 76 -7.63 13.78 9.10
CA VAL A 76 -7.34 13.60 10.52
C VAL A 76 -5.88 13.99 10.76
N PRO A 77 -5.60 15.04 11.56
CA PRO A 77 -4.23 15.47 11.89
C PRO A 77 -3.52 14.54 12.87
#